data_AF-A0A2T2TW61-F1
#
_entry.id   AF-A0A2T2TW61-F1
#
_cell.length_a   1.000
_cell.length_b   1.000
_cell.length_c   1.000
_cell.angle_alpha   90.00
_cell.angle_beta   90.00
_cell.angle_gamma   90.00
#
_symmetry.space_group_name_H-M   'P 1'
#
loop_
_entity.id
_entity.type
_entity.pdbx_description
1 polymer ?
#
loop_
_entity_poly.entity_id
_entity_poly.type
_entity_poly.pdbx_seq_one_letter_code
_entity_poly.pdbx_strand_id
1 'polypeptide(L)'
;MPTPTQVVWYKRDLRVGDHRPLATAAERGPVLPLYVAEPSITAGDDYHPRHWTLTREALIELRARLAKRGQPLVVRRGEMPGVLDAIREQVGPIRLWAHEETGNQRTYERDLRVRDWAEEQGVPFTEVPSRGV
;
A
#
# COMPACT_ATOMS: atom_id res chain seq x y z
N MET A 1 14.36 -7.65 -20.19
CA MET A 1 14.18 -7.68 -18.73
C MET A 1 12.69 -7.74 -18.44
N PRO A 2 12.22 -8.53 -17.46
CA PRO A 2 10.80 -8.59 -17.15
C PRO A 2 10.31 -7.23 -16.67
N THR A 3 9.14 -6.80 -17.14
CA THR A 3 8.49 -5.56 -16.69
C THR A 3 8.20 -5.70 -15.19
N PRO A 4 8.66 -4.74 -14.34
CA PRO A 4 8.43 -4.84 -12.91
C PRO A 4 6.94 -4.75 -12.58
N THR A 5 6.50 -5.50 -11.58
CA THR A 5 5.14 -5.41 -11.04
C THR A 5 4.97 -4.08 -10.31
N GLN A 6 3.89 -3.38 -10.60
CA GLN A 6 3.59 -2.07 -10.00
C GLN A 6 2.78 -2.28 -8.71
N VAL A 7 3.47 -2.29 -7.57
CA VAL A 7 2.82 -2.46 -6.27
C VAL A 7 2.26 -1.12 -5.82
N VAL A 8 0.94 -1.04 -5.67
CA VAL A 8 0.25 0.14 -5.15
C VAL A 8 -0.12 -0.12 -3.71
N TRP A 9 0.63 0.49 -2.79
CA TRP A 9 0.44 0.36 -1.37
C TRP A 9 -0.61 1.36 -0.85
N TYR A 10 -1.79 0.82 -0.59
CA TYR A 10 -2.89 1.49 0.07
C TYR A 10 -2.64 1.55 1.58
N LYS A 11 -2.77 2.76 2.14
CA LYS A 11 -2.65 3.03 3.57
C LYS A 11 -4.00 3.53 4.12
N ARG A 12 -4.26 4.84 4.16
CA ARG A 12 -5.51 5.48 4.61
C ARG A 12 -6.45 5.84 3.46
N ASP A 13 -5.93 6.26 2.31
CA ASP A 13 -6.75 6.61 1.15
C ASP A 13 -7.25 5.36 0.41
N LEU A 14 -8.35 4.77 0.90
CA LEU A 14 -8.92 3.51 0.39
C LEU A 14 -9.88 3.69 -0.79
N ARG A 15 -9.61 4.64 -1.68
CA ARG A 15 -10.43 4.93 -2.87
C ARG A 15 -9.78 4.48 -4.17
N VAL A 16 -10.60 4.25 -5.19
CA VAL A 16 -10.13 3.94 -6.55
C VAL A 16 -10.11 5.18 -7.45
N GLY A 17 -11.09 6.07 -7.32
CA GLY A 17 -11.18 7.29 -8.12
C GLY A 17 -10.25 8.38 -7.58
N ASP A 18 -9.67 9.19 -8.47
CA ASP A 18 -8.66 10.22 -8.15
C ASP A 18 -7.44 9.69 -7.36
N HIS A 19 -7.15 8.40 -7.50
CA HIS A 19 -6.02 7.77 -6.83
C HIS A 19 -4.81 7.73 -7.77
N ARG A 20 -3.99 8.79 -7.72
CA ARG A 20 -2.84 8.96 -8.63
C ARG A 20 -1.83 7.82 -8.60
N PRO A 21 -1.44 7.25 -7.44
CA PRO A 21 -0.57 6.09 -7.40
C PRO A 21 -1.10 4.93 -8.26
N LEU A 22 -2.41 4.64 -8.19
CA LEU A 22 -3.04 3.60 -8.99
C LEU A 22 -3.04 3.95 -10.49
N ALA A 23 -3.43 5.18 -10.83
CA ALA A 23 -3.50 5.61 -12.23
C ALA A 23 -2.12 5.53 -12.91
N THR A 24 -1.09 6.12 -12.28
CA THR A 24 0.28 6.11 -12.81
C THR A 24 0.90 4.72 -12.84
N ALA A 25 0.59 3.87 -11.85
CA ALA A 25 1.01 2.47 -11.86
C ALA A 25 0.40 1.70 -13.04
N ALA A 26 -0.91 1.88 -13.29
CA ALA A 26 -1.63 1.19 -14.35
C ALA A 26 -1.13 1.54 -15.76
N GLU A 27 -0.61 2.75 -15.96
CA GLU A 27 0.03 3.18 -17.21
C GLU A 27 1.38 2.49 -17.48
N ARG A 28 2.01 1.93 -16.44
CA ARG A 28 3.39 1.40 -16.51
C ARG A 28 3.48 -0.12 -16.56
N GLY A 29 2.42 -0.83 -16.17
CA GLY A 29 2.40 -2.29 -16.22
C GLY A 29 1.37 -2.94 -15.29
N PRO A 30 1.50 -4.26 -15.06
CA PRO A 30 0.62 -5.00 -14.16
C PRO A 30 0.65 -4.42 -12.75
N VAL A 31 -0.53 -4.16 -12.21
CA VAL A 31 -0.69 -3.55 -10.88
C VAL A 31 -1.01 -4.62 -9.84
N LEU A 32 -0.34 -4.54 -8.69
CA LEU A 32 -0.68 -5.28 -7.48
C LEU A 32 -1.16 -4.29 -6.40
N PRO A 33 -2.48 -4.10 -6.23
CA PRO A 33 -3.04 -3.32 -5.13
C PRO A 33 -2.81 -4.05 -3.81
N LEU A 34 -2.13 -3.42 -2.87
CA LEU A 34 -1.71 -4.00 -1.60
C LEU A 34 -2.20 -3.14 -0.43
N TYR A 35 -2.79 -3.78 0.57
CA TYR A 35 -2.97 -3.22 1.91
C TYR A 35 -2.32 -4.13 2.94
N VAL A 36 -1.59 -3.56 3.90
CA VAL A 36 -0.92 -4.31 4.96
C VAL A 36 -1.50 -3.93 6.32
N ALA A 37 -2.10 -4.90 6.99
CA ALA A 37 -2.54 -4.79 8.37
C ALA A 37 -1.36 -5.07 9.30
N GLU A 38 -0.71 -4.01 9.77
CA GLU A 38 0.48 -4.06 10.62
C GLU A 38 0.10 -4.18 12.11
N PRO A 39 0.46 -5.27 12.81
CA PRO A 39 0.23 -5.40 14.25
C PRO A 39 0.78 -4.23 15.06
N SER A 40 1.99 -3.75 14.74
CA SER A 40 2.65 -2.62 15.42
C SER A 40 1.85 -1.31 15.35
N ILE A 41 1.05 -1.13 14.29
CA ILE A 41 0.22 0.06 14.08
C ILE A 41 -1.17 -0.11 14.68
N THR A 42 -1.74 -1.32 14.55
CA THR A 42 -3.07 -1.64 15.06
C THR A 42 -3.11 -1.88 16.57
N ALA A 43 -1.96 -2.12 17.22
CA ALA A 43 -1.83 -2.27 18.67
C ALA A 43 -1.71 -0.94 19.45
N GLY A 44 -1.80 0.22 18.80
CA GLY A 44 -1.75 1.51 19.49
C GLY A 44 -3.02 1.80 20.29
N ASP A 45 -2.89 2.39 21.48
CA ASP A 45 -3.99 2.73 22.40
C ASP A 45 -5.08 3.64 21.78
N ASP A 46 -4.76 4.34 20.69
CA ASP A 46 -5.71 5.19 19.95
C ASP A 46 -6.62 4.40 18.97
N TYR A 47 -6.38 3.11 18.78
CA TYR A 47 -7.07 2.30 17.77
C TYR A 47 -8.33 1.63 18.35
N HIS A 48 -9.38 2.44 18.53
CA HIS A 48 -10.67 1.96 19.03
C HIS A 48 -11.25 0.86 18.09
N PRO A 49 -11.86 -0.23 18.59
CA PRO A 49 -12.42 -1.31 17.76
C PRO A 49 -13.38 -0.86 16.63
N ARG A 50 -14.02 0.30 16.78
CA ARG A 50 -14.88 0.91 15.77
C ARG A 50 -14.10 1.37 14.52
N HIS A 51 -12.87 1.85 14.68
CA HIS A 51 -12.00 2.22 13.56
C HIS A 51 -11.66 1.03 12.67
N TRP A 52 -11.48 -0.16 13.26
CA TRP A 52 -11.26 -1.37 12.49
C TRP A 52 -12.49 -1.80 11.68
N THR A 53 -13.70 -1.62 12.23
CA THR A 53 -14.94 -1.98 11.53
C THR A 53 -15.11 -1.14 10.27
N LEU A 54 -14.95 0.19 10.38
CA LEU A 54 -15.02 1.11 9.23
C LEU A 54 -13.92 0.83 8.19
N THR A 55 -12.70 0.60 8.66
CA THR A 55 -11.57 0.26 7.78
C THR A 55 -11.84 -1.04 7.04
N ARG A 56 -12.35 -2.07 7.73
CA ARG A 56 -12.68 -3.36 7.14
C ARG A 56 -13.77 -3.23 6.06
N GLU A 57 -14.82 -2.46 6.31
CA GLU A 57 -15.87 -2.19 5.32
C GLU A 57 -15.30 -1.50 4.07
N ALA A 58 -14.48 -0.46 4.27
CA ALA A 58 -13.80 0.24 3.18
C ALA A 58 -12.87 -0.70 2.39
N LEU A 59 -12.14 -1.60 3.04
CA LEU A 59 -11.28 -2.59 2.37
C LEU A 59 -12.09 -3.61 1.55
N ILE A 60 -13.24 -4.05 2.06
CA ILE A 60 -14.14 -4.95 1.32
C ILE A 60 -14.65 -4.26 0.06
N GLU A 61 -15.10 -3.00 0.19
CA GLU A 61 -15.57 -2.22 -0.95
C GLU A 61 -14.45 -1.96 -1.97
N LEU A 62 -13.27 -1.53 -1.50
CA LEU A 62 -12.09 -1.30 -2.33
C LEU A 62 -11.72 -2.57 -3.10
N ARG A 63 -11.70 -3.73 -2.43
CA ARG A 63 -11.43 -5.03 -3.08
C ARG A 63 -12.42 -5.31 -4.21
N ALA A 64 -13.72 -5.10 -3.98
CA ALA A 64 -14.74 -5.32 -5.00
C ALA A 64 -14.61 -4.34 -6.18
N ARG A 65 -14.32 -3.06 -5.92
CA ARG A 65 -14.13 -2.03 -6.96
C ARG A 65 -12.88 -2.27 -7.81
N LEU A 66 -11.81 -2.77 -7.20
CA LEU A 66 -10.57 -3.16 -7.89
C LEU A 66 -10.73 -4.49 -8.65
N ALA A 67 -11.48 -5.45 -8.12
CA ALA A 67 -11.82 -6.70 -8.82
C ALA A 67 -12.51 -6.44 -10.17
N LYS A 68 -13.45 -5.49 -10.20
CA LYS A 68 -14.12 -5.04 -11.43
C LYS A 68 -13.16 -4.43 -12.48
N ARG A 69 -11.94 -4.07 -12.07
CA ARG A 69 -10.86 -3.53 -12.92
C ARG A 69 -9.79 -4.56 -13.27
N GLY A 70 -9.98 -5.82 -12.87
CA GLY A 70 -9.12 -6.94 -13.26
C GLY A 70 -8.19 -7.48 -12.17
N GLN A 71 -7.96 -6.72 -11.08
CA GLN A 71 -7.11 -7.18 -9.97
C GLN A 71 -7.72 -6.78 -8.63
N PRO A 72 -8.21 -7.73 -7.81
CA PRO A 72 -8.71 -7.42 -6.47
C PRO A 72 -7.59 -6.95 -5.53
N LEU A 73 -7.97 -6.20 -4.50
CA LEU A 73 -7.07 -5.82 -3.40
C LEU A 73 -6.48 -7.06 -2.73
N VAL A 74 -5.15 -7.08 -2.61
CA VAL A 74 -4.42 -8.03 -1.80
C VAL A 74 -4.26 -7.45 -0.41
N VAL A 75 -4.78 -8.17 0.59
CA VAL A 75 -4.59 -7.84 2.00
C VAL A 75 -3.58 -8.80 2.59
N ARG A 76 -2.58 -8.26 3.29
CA ARG A 76 -1.58 -9.02 4.07
C ARG A 76 -1.63 -8.58 5.51
N ARG A 77 -1.29 -9.49 6.42
CA ARG A 77 -1.03 -9.18 7.83
C ARG A 77 0.46 -9.43 8.08
N GLY A 78 1.14 -8.48 8.69
CA GLY A 78 2.59 -8.53 8.88
C GLY A 78 3.15 -7.12 8.98
N GLU A 79 4.47 -7.00 9.13
CA GLU A 79 5.16 -5.72 9.28
C GLU A 79 5.80 -5.29 7.95
N MET A 80 5.80 -3.99 7.68
CA MET A 80 6.64 -3.42 6.63
C MET A 80 8.08 -3.23 7.16
N PRO A 81 9.12 -3.38 6.30
CA PRO A 81 9.06 -3.73 4.89
C PRO A 81 8.98 -5.23 4.59
N GLY A 82 9.01 -6.13 5.59
CA GLY A 82 9.12 -7.59 5.35
C GLY A 82 8.01 -8.21 4.47
N VAL A 83 6.80 -7.62 4.46
CA VAL A 83 5.76 -8.02 3.50
C VAL A 83 6.14 -7.74 2.04
N LEU A 84 6.87 -6.64 1.77
CA LEU A 84 7.35 -6.31 0.43
C LEU A 84 8.44 -7.27 -0.04
N ASP A 85 9.34 -7.70 0.85
CA ASP A 85 10.33 -8.74 0.53
C ASP A 85 9.65 -10.04 0.09
N ALA A 86 8.68 -10.52 0.89
CA ALA A 86 7.93 -11.72 0.56
C ALA A 86 7.15 -11.59 -0.77
N ILE A 87 6.63 -10.40 -1.09
CA ILE A 87 5.97 -10.14 -2.37
C ILE A 87 6.99 -10.20 -3.51
N ARG A 88 8.13 -9.52 -3.37
CA ARG A 88 9.19 -9.47 -4.39
C ARG A 88 9.77 -10.85 -4.69
N GLU A 89 9.93 -11.70 -3.68
CA GLU A 89 10.35 -13.10 -3.86
C GLU A 89 9.34 -13.90 -4.71
N GLN A 90 8.04 -13.61 -4.58
CA GLN A 90 6.98 -14.33 -5.29
C GLN A 90 6.74 -13.82 -6.71
N VAL A 91 6.80 -12.50 -6.92
CA VAL A 91 6.42 -11.87 -8.20
C VAL A 91 7.61 -11.35 -9.01
N GLY A 92 8.82 -11.40 -8.46
CA GLY A 92 10.02 -10.86 -9.08
C GLY A 92 10.15 -9.34 -8.88
N PRO A 93 10.80 -8.62 -9.82
CA PRO A 93 11.06 -7.19 -9.68
C PRO A 93 9.78 -6.37 -9.48
N ILE A 94 9.84 -5.41 -8.56
CA ILE A 94 8.71 -4.53 -8.26
C ILE A 94 9.10 -3.05 -8.34
N ARG A 95 8.08 -2.20 -8.50
CA ARG A 95 8.14 -0.75 -8.26
C ARG A 95 7.02 -0.42 -7.27
N LEU A 96 7.32 0.38 -6.27
CA LEU A 96 6.38 0.76 -5.22
C LEU A 96 5.76 2.14 -5.50
N TRP A 97 4.46 2.23 -5.25
CA TRP A 97 3.66 3.44 -5.36
C TRP A 97 2.82 3.61 -4.10
N ALA A 98 2.76 4.80 -3.54
CA ALA A 98 1.86 5.10 -2.43
C ALA A 98 1.44 6.57 -2.46
N HIS A 99 0.40 6.90 -1.70
CA HIS A 99 0.21 8.28 -1.29
C HIS A 99 1.14 8.63 -0.13
N GLU A 100 1.63 9.86 -0.12
CA GLU A 100 2.17 10.45 1.10
C GLU A 100 1.05 10.56 2.13
N GLU A 101 1.39 10.32 3.39
CA GLU A 101 0.45 10.44 4.49
C GLU A 101 1.05 11.21 5.64
N THR A 102 0.25 12.11 6.22
CA THR A 102 0.51 12.64 7.55
C THR A 102 -0.14 11.69 8.55
N GLY A 103 0.69 11.01 9.33
CA GLY A 103 0.25 10.05 10.33
C GLY A 103 0.84 10.34 11.71
N ASN A 104 0.72 9.36 12.61
CA ASN A 104 1.39 9.40 13.90
C ASN A 104 2.85 8.93 13.77
N GLN A 105 3.59 9.03 14.87
CA GLN A 105 5.00 8.62 14.93
C GLN A 105 5.24 7.19 14.40
N ARG A 106 4.37 6.23 14.76
CA ARG A 106 4.51 4.83 14.32
C ARG A 106 4.39 4.67 12.81
N THR A 107 3.40 5.33 12.20
CA THR A 107 3.24 5.31 10.73
C THR A 107 4.36 6.05 10.01
N TYR A 108 4.91 7.10 10.62
CA TYR A 108 6.05 7.84 10.08
C TYR A 108 7.33 7.00 10.11
N GLU A 109 7.63 6.34 11.23
CA GLU A 109 8.77 5.43 11.36
C GLU A 109 8.68 4.25 10.40
N ARG A 110 7.48 3.71 10.18
CA ARG A 110 7.26 2.71 9.13
C ARG A 110 7.60 3.28 7.75
N ASP A 111 7.09 4.47 7.41
CA ASP A 111 7.34 5.06 6.08
C ASP A 111 8.84 5.30 5.86
N LEU A 112 9.59 5.70 6.90
CA LEU A 112 11.06 5.76 6.86
C LEU A 112 11.69 4.40 6.59
N ARG A 113 11.33 3.35 7.37
CA ARG A 113 11.84 1.99 7.16
C ARG A 113 11.58 1.46 5.75
N VAL A 114 10.45 1.82 5.14
CA VAL A 114 10.12 1.42 3.76
C VAL A 114 10.93 2.20 2.73
N ARG A 115 11.22 3.48 2.96
CA ARG A 115 12.10 4.27 2.09
C ARG A 115 13.52 3.71 2.12
N ASP A 116 14.08 3.51 3.32
CA ASP A 116 15.42 2.96 3.50
C ASP A 116 15.54 1.59 2.80
N TRP A 117 14.57 0.72 3.04
CA TRP A 117 14.49 -0.58 2.37
C TRP A 117 14.41 -0.46 0.84
N ALA A 118 13.61 0.47 0.33
CA ALA A 118 13.45 0.64 -1.12
C ALA A 118 14.78 1.07 -1.77
N GLU A 119 15.53 1.95 -1.11
CA GLU A 119 16.86 2.37 -1.54
C GLU A 119 17.85 1.20 -1.50
N GLU A 120 17.93 0.49 -0.37
CA GLU A 120 18.82 -0.68 -0.18
C GLU A 120 18.56 -1.79 -1.22
N GLN A 121 17.30 -2.05 -1.53
CA GLN A 121 16.89 -3.10 -2.47
C GLN A 121 16.87 -2.65 -3.94
N GLY A 122 17.18 -1.37 -4.21
CA GLY A 122 17.09 -0.79 -5.55
C GLY A 122 15.67 -0.81 -6.13
N VAL A 123 14.65 -0.79 -5.26
CA VAL A 123 13.24 -0.75 -5.63
C VAL A 123 12.84 0.72 -5.80
N PRO A 124 12.45 1.15 -7.02
CA PRO A 124 11.97 2.51 -7.18
C PRO A 124 10.68 2.71 -6.38
N PHE A 125 10.67 3.69 -5.49
CA PHE A 125 9.50 4.06 -4.69
C PHE A 125 9.08 5.49 -5.04
N THR A 126 7.79 5.69 -5.30
CA THR A 126 7.22 7.01 -5.54
C THR A 126 6.03 7.23 -4.62
N GLU A 127 6.15 8.23 -3.76
CA GLU A 127 5.07 8.74 -2.95
C GLU A 127 4.47 9.97 -3.62
N VAL A 128 3.15 10.00 -3.73
CA VAL A 128 2.42 11.11 -4.35
C VAL A 128 1.67 11.86 -3.26
N PRO A 129 1.82 13.19 -3.14
CA PRO A 129 1.03 13.98 -2.20
C PRO A 129 -0.46 13.70 -2.38
N SER A 130 -1.13 13.30 -1.30
CA SER A 130 -2.58 13.22 -1.30
C SER A 130 -3.10 14.65 -1.37
N ARG A 131 -3.75 15.04 -2.48
CA ARG A 131 -4.49 16.30 -2.49
C ARG A 131 -5.71 16.10 -1.61
N GLY A 132 -5.59 16.49 -0.33
CA GLY A 132 -6.75 16.75 0.50
C GLY A 132 -7.55 17.86 -0.17
N VAL A 133 -8.74 17.51 -0.64
CA VAL A 133 -9.81 18.46 -0.92
C VAL A 133 -10.86 18.30 0.15
#